data_AF-A0A8D0TJ48-F1
#
_entry.id   AF-A0A8D0TJ48-F1
#
_cell.length_a   1.000
_cell.length_b   1.000
_cell.length_c   1.000
_cell.angle_alpha   90.00
_cell.angle_beta   90.00
_cell.angle_gamma   90.00
#
_symmetry.space_group_name_H-M   'P 1'
#
loop_
_entity.id
_entity.type
_entity.pdbx_description
1 polymer ?
#
loop_
_entity_poly.entity_id
_entity_poly.type
_entity_poly.pdbx_seq_one_letter_code
_entity_poly.pdbx_strand_id
1 'polypeptide(L)'
;MKAFQTICRQLKSSKGFSVEPASHVVFSTSSYLCGRKKKVNPYEEVDQEKYSDLVKSVLSFRGHAQTPESLFKEDALLYGPVSKCKASKQEEEAGVPQNWFPLFNPEKSVKPTATSDPTIPLKIPLQRNMIPSVTRVLQQTMTSEQISCLERWKQRMILQLGEDGFAEYTSNMFLQGKQFHEALESILSPQGNLKERDKNLDSGYVQSVQHVLKDVSGVRAVESAVQHETLNYIGLLDCVADYQGRLCVIDWKTSEKPKPYIRNTFDNPLQVVAYVGAINHDSNYSFQVQCGLIVVAYKDGSPAHPHFMNAELCSRYWAKWLLRLEEYTKKEKNQDIQKPH
;
A
#
# COMPACT_ATOMS: atom_id res chain seq x y z
N MET A 1 -34.27 8.45 -51.21
CA MET A 1 -33.86 9.04 -52.51
C MET A 1 -32.69 8.24 -53.07
N LYS A 2 -32.21 8.55 -54.29
CA LYS A 2 -30.97 8.02 -54.91
C LYS A 2 -29.74 8.25 -53.97
N ALA A 3 -28.61 7.53 -54.02
CA ALA A 3 -28.10 6.44 -54.88
C ALA A 3 -27.02 5.63 -54.07
N PHE A 4 -26.88 4.30 -54.17
CA PHE A 4 -25.96 3.52 -55.07
C PHE A 4 -24.44 3.78 -54.87
N GLN A 5 -23.47 2.86 -55.06
CA GLN A 5 -23.37 1.44 -55.55
C GLN A 5 -21.97 0.88 -55.13
N THR A 6 -21.48 -0.38 -55.23
CA THR A 6 -21.88 -1.77 -55.61
C THR A 6 -20.96 -2.71 -54.79
N ILE A 7 -21.27 -3.85 -54.16
CA ILE A 7 -22.46 -4.73 -54.04
C ILE A 7 -22.69 -5.79 -55.15
N CYS A 8 -21.75 -6.73 -55.36
CA CYS A 8 -22.00 -8.13 -55.83
C CYS A 8 -20.73 -9.01 -55.65
N ARG A 9 -20.80 -10.21 -55.05
CA ARG A 9 -21.25 -11.55 -55.55
C ARG A 9 -20.28 -12.16 -56.60
N GLN A 10 -19.61 -13.30 -56.39
CA GLN A 10 -20.03 -14.66 -55.95
C GLN A 10 -20.68 -15.49 -57.09
N LEU A 11 -19.97 -16.51 -57.59
CA LEU A 11 -20.42 -17.93 -57.79
C LEU A 11 -19.55 -18.72 -58.80
N LYS A 12 -19.27 -20.00 -58.46
CA LYS A 12 -19.00 -21.16 -59.36
C LYS A 12 -17.76 -21.12 -60.28
N SER A 13 -17.10 -22.21 -60.71
CA SER A 13 -16.96 -23.64 -60.31
C SER A 13 -16.55 -24.46 -61.56
N SER A 14 -15.35 -25.05 -61.60
CA SER A 14 -15.05 -26.26 -62.40
C SER A 14 -13.69 -26.90 -62.02
N LYS A 15 -13.43 -28.12 -62.50
CA LYS A 15 -12.19 -28.90 -62.31
C LYS A 15 -11.36 -28.93 -63.60
N GLY A 16 -10.03 -29.13 -63.54
CA GLY A 16 -9.24 -29.44 -64.75
C GLY A 16 -7.71 -29.62 -64.56
N PHE A 17 -7.28 -30.87 -64.38
CA PHE A 17 -6.00 -31.51 -64.78
C PHE A 17 -4.64 -30.74 -64.85
N SER A 18 -3.68 -31.28 -64.08
CA SER A 18 -2.34 -31.80 -64.49
C SER A 18 -1.33 -30.95 -65.30
N VAL A 19 -0.07 -30.88 -64.80
CA VAL A 19 1.15 -31.46 -65.45
C VAL A 19 2.38 -31.34 -64.50
N GLU A 20 3.27 -32.34 -64.55
CA GLU A 20 4.59 -32.46 -63.86
C GLU A 20 5.76 -32.27 -64.86
N PRO A 21 7.05 -32.33 -64.47
CA PRO A 21 7.76 -31.72 -63.34
C PRO A 21 9.06 -30.99 -63.80
N ALA A 22 9.85 -30.39 -62.90
CA ALA A 22 11.20 -29.89 -63.24
C ALA A 22 12.22 -29.97 -62.08
N SER A 23 13.47 -30.27 -62.45
CA SER A 23 14.61 -30.71 -61.63
C SER A 23 15.24 -29.71 -60.64
N HIS A 24 15.69 -30.26 -59.49
CA HIS A 24 16.95 -30.00 -58.78
C HIS A 24 17.79 -28.74 -59.10
N VAL A 25 18.17 -28.03 -58.03
CA VAL A 25 19.50 -27.39 -57.89
C VAL A 25 20.05 -27.75 -56.51
N VAL A 26 21.35 -28.08 -56.43
CA VAL A 26 22.09 -28.32 -55.19
C VAL A 26 23.37 -27.49 -55.24
N PHE A 27 23.74 -26.82 -54.15
CA PHE A 27 25.09 -26.29 -53.96
C PHE A 27 25.63 -26.62 -52.57
N SER A 28 26.93 -26.93 -52.52
CA SER A 28 27.62 -27.49 -51.37
C SER A 28 28.59 -26.49 -50.73
N THR A 29 29.06 -26.80 -49.53
CA THR A 29 30.01 -26.01 -48.75
C THR A 29 31.38 -25.90 -49.41
N SER A 30 32.03 -24.73 -49.28
CA SER A 30 33.44 -24.51 -49.60
C SER A 30 34.15 -23.87 -48.41
N SER A 31 35.31 -24.42 -48.04
CA SER A 31 36.13 -23.97 -46.90
C SER A 31 37.53 -23.59 -47.35
N TYR A 32 37.97 -22.37 -47.05
CA TYR A 32 39.32 -21.90 -47.40
C TYR A 32 40.35 -22.36 -46.35
N LEU A 33 41.44 -22.97 -46.82
CA LEU A 33 42.56 -23.45 -46.00
C LEU A 33 43.80 -22.60 -46.26
N CYS A 34 44.49 -22.18 -45.19
CA CYS A 34 45.86 -21.67 -45.30
C CYS A 34 46.65 -21.77 -43.98
N GLY A 35 47.94 -22.15 -44.07
CA GLY A 35 48.97 -21.85 -43.07
C GLY A 35 48.97 -22.61 -41.73
N ARG A 36 49.76 -23.69 -41.62
CA ARG A 36 50.12 -24.29 -40.32
C ARG A 36 51.02 -23.35 -39.48
N LYS A 37 50.64 -23.06 -38.24
CA LYS A 37 51.56 -23.05 -37.08
C LYS A 37 50.89 -23.69 -35.87
N LYS A 38 51.55 -24.68 -35.26
CA LYS A 38 51.01 -25.47 -34.15
C LYS A 38 51.12 -24.68 -32.84
N LYS A 39 50.01 -24.13 -32.34
CA LYS A 39 49.85 -23.77 -30.93
C LYS A 39 49.14 -24.93 -30.24
N VAL A 40 49.68 -25.43 -29.14
CA VAL A 40 48.98 -26.38 -28.26
C VAL A 40 47.78 -25.63 -27.64
N ASN A 41 46.61 -26.24 -27.67
CA ASN A 41 45.43 -25.68 -27.03
C ASN A 41 45.40 -26.18 -25.57
N PRO A 42 45.37 -25.31 -24.54
CA PRO A 42 45.39 -25.74 -23.13
C PRO A 42 44.15 -26.56 -22.71
N TYR A 43 43.18 -26.76 -23.60
CA TYR A 43 42.03 -27.64 -23.40
C TYR A 43 42.24 -29.09 -23.90
N GLU A 44 43.39 -29.45 -24.48
CA GLU A 44 43.69 -30.84 -24.92
C GLU A 44 44.00 -31.81 -23.75
N GLU A 45 44.25 -31.30 -22.53
CA GLU A 45 44.46 -32.10 -21.31
C GLU A 45 43.23 -32.14 -20.38
N VAL A 46 42.02 -31.90 -20.89
CA VAL A 46 40.79 -32.11 -20.11
C VAL A 46 40.47 -33.61 -20.06
N ASP A 47 40.75 -34.20 -18.90
CA ASP A 47 40.34 -35.55 -18.51
C ASP A 47 38.82 -35.74 -18.71
N GLN A 48 38.45 -36.46 -19.78
CA GLN A 48 37.07 -36.61 -20.21
C GLN A 48 36.27 -37.54 -19.30
N GLU A 49 36.90 -38.53 -18.66
CA GLU A 49 36.21 -39.39 -17.70
C GLU A 49 35.83 -38.57 -16.46
N LYS A 50 36.78 -37.83 -15.92
CA LYS A 50 36.59 -36.95 -14.74
C LYS A 50 35.64 -35.78 -15.00
N TYR A 51 35.62 -35.23 -16.21
CA TYR A 51 34.59 -34.28 -16.63
C TYR A 51 33.22 -34.96 -16.76
N SER A 52 33.15 -36.18 -17.31
CA SER A 52 31.91 -36.95 -17.39
C SER A 52 31.37 -37.31 -16.01
N ASP A 53 32.22 -37.60 -15.03
CA ASP A 53 31.84 -37.95 -13.67
C ASP A 53 31.45 -36.72 -12.85
N LEU A 54 32.06 -35.55 -13.10
CA LEU A 54 31.57 -34.28 -12.56
C LEU A 54 30.15 -33.98 -13.10
N VAL A 55 29.92 -34.17 -14.40
CA VAL A 55 28.60 -33.99 -15.04
C VAL A 55 27.58 -35.02 -14.52
N LYS A 56 27.93 -36.31 -14.42
CA LYS A 56 27.09 -37.36 -13.82
C LYS A 56 26.77 -37.04 -12.36
N SER A 57 27.75 -36.57 -11.58
CA SER A 57 27.57 -36.17 -10.18
C SER A 57 26.54 -35.05 -10.07
N VAL A 58 26.74 -33.93 -10.80
CA VAL A 58 25.81 -32.79 -10.82
C VAL A 58 24.40 -33.19 -11.29
N LEU A 59 24.29 -34.08 -12.27
CA LEU A 59 22.99 -34.58 -12.74
C LEU A 59 22.34 -35.57 -11.74
N SER A 60 23.12 -36.40 -11.05
CA SER A 60 22.64 -37.33 -10.01
C SER A 60 22.18 -36.61 -8.74
N PHE A 61 22.78 -35.46 -8.43
CA PHE A 61 22.33 -34.56 -7.36
C PHE A 61 21.04 -33.81 -7.67
N ARG A 62 20.33 -34.13 -8.77
CA ARG A 62 18.94 -33.70 -9.01
C ARG A 62 17.98 -34.47 -8.09
N GLY A 63 18.12 -34.27 -6.78
CA GLY A 63 17.17 -34.70 -5.75
C GLY A 63 15.83 -34.00 -5.95
N HIS A 64 14.97 -34.62 -6.76
CA HIS A 64 13.63 -34.19 -7.16
C HIS A 64 13.46 -32.66 -7.32
N ALA A 65 14.27 -32.08 -8.21
CA ALA A 65 14.09 -30.70 -8.66
C ALA A 65 12.75 -30.55 -9.40
N GLN A 66 11.69 -30.29 -8.63
CA GLN A 66 10.42 -29.80 -9.15
C GLN A 66 10.67 -28.41 -9.70
N THR A 67 10.92 -28.28 -11.00
CA THR A 67 10.75 -27.03 -11.74
C THR A 67 9.29 -26.62 -11.53
N PRO A 68 8.97 -25.58 -10.75
CA PRO A 68 7.59 -25.42 -10.31
C PRO A 68 6.75 -24.91 -11.48
N GLU A 69 5.70 -25.67 -11.83
CA GLU A 69 4.94 -25.54 -13.09
C GLU A 69 4.26 -24.18 -13.32
N SER A 70 4.30 -23.29 -12.33
CA SER A 70 3.99 -21.87 -12.50
C SER A 70 4.87 -21.02 -11.58
N LEU A 71 5.11 -19.78 -12.01
CA LEU A 71 5.87 -18.76 -11.28
C LEU A 71 5.34 -18.56 -9.83
N PHE A 72 4.03 -18.78 -9.61
CA PHE A 72 3.43 -18.78 -8.27
C PHE A 72 3.97 -19.86 -7.33
N LYS A 73 4.29 -21.06 -7.85
CA LYS A 73 4.86 -22.14 -7.03
C LYS A 73 6.31 -21.81 -6.65
N GLU A 74 7.09 -21.19 -7.55
CA GLU A 74 8.42 -20.63 -7.22
C GLU A 74 8.32 -19.54 -6.15
N ASP A 75 7.46 -18.53 -6.35
CA ASP A 75 7.29 -17.39 -5.44
C ASP A 75 6.73 -17.85 -4.06
N ALA A 76 5.94 -18.93 -4.02
CA ALA A 76 5.48 -19.56 -2.77
C ALA A 76 6.56 -20.40 -2.06
N LEU A 77 7.50 -21.01 -2.78
CA LEU A 77 8.64 -21.73 -2.20
C LEU A 77 9.72 -20.77 -1.69
N LEU A 78 10.00 -19.69 -2.42
CA LEU A 78 11.02 -18.69 -2.08
C LEU A 78 10.59 -17.77 -0.93
N TYR A 79 9.33 -17.34 -0.90
CA TYR A 79 8.84 -16.32 0.06
C TYR A 79 7.71 -16.78 0.98
N GLY A 80 7.16 -17.98 0.75
CA GLY A 80 6.04 -18.52 1.53
C GLY A 80 4.68 -17.87 1.24
N PRO A 81 3.66 -18.18 2.05
CA PRO A 81 2.38 -17.49 2.00
C PRO A 81 2.53 -16.01 2.40
N VAL A 82 1.88 -15.10 1.67
CA VAL A 82 1.94 -13.63 1.87
C VAL A 82 1.57 -13.18 3.30
N SER A 83 0.88 -14.02 4.07
CA SER A 83 0.66 -13.81 5.52
C SER A 83 1.95 -13.80 6.37
N LYS A 84 3.12 -14.11 5.80
CA LYS A 84 4.43 -14.12 6.48
C LYS A 84 5.36 -12.96 6.08
N CYS A 85 4.82 -11.75 5.89
CA CYS A 85 5.62 -10.55 6.14
C CYS A 85 6.08 -10.56 7.60
N LYS A 86 7.32 -11.02 7.85
CA LYS A 86 7.98 -10.80 9.13
C LYS A 86 8.13 -9.29 9.27
N ALA A 87 7.51 -8.69 10.29
CA ALA A 87 7.92 -7.35 10.71
C ALA A 87 9.44 -7.39 10.98
N SER A 88 10.19 -6.48 10.35
CA SER A 88 11.64 -6.58 10.31
C SER A 88 12.24 -6.62 11.71
N LYS A 89 13.13 -7.59 11.95
CA LYS A 89 14.08 -7.54 13.07
C LYS A 89 15.24 -6.61 12.71
N GLN A 90 14.92 -5.39 12.31
CA GLN A 90 15.88 -4.32 12.10
C GLN A 90 15.68 -3.27 13.18
N GLU A 91 16.32 -3.51 14.32
CA GLU A 91 16.98 -2.44 15.06
C GLU A 91 18.36 -2.21 14.43
N GLU A 92 18.39 -2.04 13.11
CA GLU A 92 19.57 -1.69 12.31
C GLU A 92 19.46 -0.20 12.00
N GLU A 93 20.38 0.57 12.59
CA GLU A 93 20.61 2.01 12.41
C GLU A 93 19.37 2.86 12.10
N ALA A 94 18.52 3.04 13.11
CA ALA A 94 17.53 4.10 13.12
C ALA A 94 18.23 5.47 13.15
N GLY A 95 18.59 5.99 11.97
CA GLY A 95 19.20 7.30 11.81
C GLY A 95 18.38 8.38 12.53
N VAL A 96 19.06 9.32 13.18
CA VAL A 96 18.39 10.44 13.86
C VAL A 96 17.87 11.42 12.80
N PRO A 97 16.62 11.91 12.89
CA PRO A 97 16.13 12.98 12.03
C PRO A 97 17.09 14.17 12.05
N GLN A 98 17.50 14.64 10.87
CA GLN A 98 18.32 15.84 10.73
C GLN A 98 17.54 17.09 11.15
N ASN A 99 16.23 17.09 10.90
CA ASN A 99 15.28 18.12 11.32
C ASN A 99 14.42 17.60 12.48
N TRP A 100 15.00 17.48 13.67
CA TRP A 100 14.21 17.14 14.86
C TRP A 100 13.22 18.25 15.20
N PHE A 101 11.96 17.87 15.37
CA PHE A 101 10.87 18.76 15.79
C PHE A 101 10.02 18.05 16.86
N PRO A 102 9.55 18.75 17.92
CA PRO A 102 8.77 18.10 18.98
C PRO A 102 7.39 17.60 18.50
N LEU A 103 6.92 16.49 19.07
CA LEU A 103 5.54 16.01 18.88
C LEU A 103 4.53 16.83 19.71
N PHE A 104 4.98 17.33 20.86
CA PHE A 104 4.15 18.01 21.86
C PHE A 104 4.57 19.48 21.96
N ASN A 105 3.58 20.36 21.92
CA ASN A 105 3.75 21.79 22.07
C ASN A 105 3.61 22.17 23.55
N PRO A 106 4.64 22.74 24.21
CA PRO A 106 4.56 23.12 25.63
C PRO A 106 3.60 24.30 25.89
N GLU A 107 3.25 25.08 24.87
CA GLU A 107 2.35 26.23 24.97
C GLU A 107 0.87 25.83 24.91
N LYS A 108 0.54 24.63 24.42
CA LYS A 108 -0.85 24.16 24.29
C LYS A 108 -1.34 23.36 25.50
N SER A 109 -2.53 23.71 25.96
CA SER A 109 -3.21 23.03 27.07
C SER A 109 -3.57 21.57 26.75
N VAL A 110 -3.23 20.67 27.68
CA VAL A 110 -3.58 19.23 27.61
C VAL A 110 -4.98 18.96 28.18
N LYS A 111 -5.45 19.82 29.09
CA LYS A 111 -6.81 19.79 29.62
C LYS A 111 -7.61 20.93 28.98
N PRO A 112 -8.86 20.69 28.52
CA PRO A 112 -9.73 21.79 28.13
C PRO A 112 -10.02 22.68 29.34
N THR A 113 -10.08 24.00 29.14
CA THR A 113 -10.65 24.92 30.12
C THR A 113 -12.13 24.61 30.28
N ALA A 114 -12.57 24.29 31.50
CA ALA A 114 -13.92 23.78 31.82
C ALA A 114 -15.06 24.82 31.70
N THR A 115 -14.90 25.79 30.81
CA THR A 115 -15.80 26.93 30.57
C THR A 115 -16.17 27.10 29.09
N SER A 116 -15.66 26.24 28.20
CA SER A 116 -15.97 26.29 26.76
C SER A 116 -15.71 24.94 26.07
N ASP A 117 -16.42 23.89 26.48
CA ASP A 117 -16.61 22.72 25.62
C ASP A 117 -17.50 23.15 24.44
N PRO A 118 -17.04 23.09 23.18
CA PRO A 118 -17.91 23.33 22.05
C PRO A 118 -18.87 22.13 21.92
N THR A 119 -20.18 22.38 22.03
CA THR A 119 -21.24 21.35 21.90
C THR A 119 -21.33 20.72 20.49
N ILE A 120 -20.43 21.14 19.57
CA ILE A 120 -20.35 20.73 18.17
C ILE A 120 -18.87 20.46 17.87
N PRO A 121 -18.50 19.26 17.39
CA PRO A 121 -17.12 18.96 16.98
C PRO A 121 -16.61 19.89 15.87
N LEU A 122 -15.31 20.20 15.90
CA LEU A 122 -14.63 20.92 14.83
C LEU A 122 -14.60 20.08 13.54
N LYS A 123 -14.98 20.71 12.42
CA LYS A 123 -14.85 20.18 11.07
C LYS A 123 -14.26 21.24 10.13
N ILE A 124 -12.93 21.38 10.17
CA ILE A 124 -12.20 22.36 9.36
C ILE A 124 -12.12 21.85 7.91
N PRO A 125 -12.51 22.64 6.88
CA PRO A 125 -12.48 22.20 5.50
C PRO A 125 -11.04 22.12 4.94
N LEU A 126 -10.72 21.02 4.27
CA LEU A 126 -9.40 20.81 3.67
C LEU A 126 -9.19 21.71 2.43
N GLN A 127 -8.27 22.68 2.55
CA GLN A 127 -7.90 23.57 1.45
C GLN A 127 -6.98 22.88 0.44
N ARG A 128 -7.19 23.15 -0.85
CA ARG A 128 -6.47 22.49 -1.96
C ARG A 128 -5.14 23.17 -2.26
N ASN A 129 -4.20 23.03 -1.33
CA ASN A 129 -2.88 23.66 -1.37
C ASN A 129 -1.83 22.77 -2.08
N MET A 130 -0.66 23.32 -2.40
CA MET A 130 0.50 22.55 -2.91
C MET A 130 1.20 21.71 -1.82
N ILE A 131 0.79 21.87 -0.56
CA ILE A 131 1.36 21.18 0.60
C ILE A 131 1.02 19.69 0.53
N PRO A 132 1.97 18.76 0.74
CA PRO A 132 1.72 17.32 0.64
C PRO A 132 0.83 16.80 1.78
N SER A 133 -0.05 15.83 1.46
CA SER A 133 -0.82 15.13 2.48
C SER A 133 0.02 14.06 3.20
N VAL A 134 -0.28 13.77 4.46
CA VAL A 134 0.30 12.63 5.21
C VAL A 134 0.25 11.33 4.40
N THR A 135 -0.87 11.06 3.75
CA THR A 135 -1.07 9.87 2.89
C THR A 135 -0.13 9.87 1.67
N ARG A 136 0.08 11.00 1.00
CA ARG A 136 1.03 11.14 -0.12
C ARG A 136 2.48 10.94 0.35
N VAL A 137 2.84 11.53 1.49
CA VAL A 137 4.19 11.37 2.09
C VAL A 137 4.47 9.91 2.37
N LEU A 138 3.57 9.21 3.08
CA LEU A 138 3.73 7.79 3.40
C LEU A 138 3.80 6.93 2.13
N GLN A 139 2.89 7.13 1.17
CA GLN A 139 2.83 6.35 -0.06
C GLN A 139 4.11 6.47 -0.92
N GLN A 140 4.65 7.68 -1.08
CA GLN A 140 5.86 7.89 -1.90
C GLN A 140 7.17 7.49 -1.19
N THR A 141 7.11 7.15 0.10
CA THR A 141 8.26 6.73 0.92
C THR A 141 8.12 5.30 1.45
N MET A 142 7.21 4.50 0.89
CA MET A 142 7.16 3.07 1.17
C MET A 142 8.51 2.41 0.87
N THR A 143 8.93 1.51 1.75
CA THR A 143 10.18 0.76 1.56
C THR A 143 10.09 -0.18 0.36
N SER A 144 11.23 -0.51 -0.25
CA SER A 144 11.28 -1.44 -1.39
C SER A 144 10.62 -2.78 -1.09
N GLU A 145 10.75 -3.32 0.14
CA GLU A 145 10.07 -4.55 0.55
C GLU A 145 8.55 -4.39 0.59
N GLN A 146 8.04 -3.27 1.15
CA GLN A 146 6.60 -2.97 1.14
C GLN A 146 6.06 -2.87 -0.30
N ILE A 147 6.78 -2.16 -1.18
CA ILE A 147 6.41 -2.02 -2.60
C ILE A 147 6.39 -3.40 -3.30
N SER A 148 7.45 -4.19 -3.16
CA SER A 148 7.53 -5.55 -3.74
C SER A 148 6.53 -6.54 -3.13
N CYS A 149 6.05 -6.31 -1.90
CA CYS A 149 4.95 -7.09 -1.33
C CYS A 149 3.59 -6.68 -1.90
N LEU A 150 3.32 -5.38 -2.02
CA LEU A 150 2.07 -4.85 -2.56
C LEU A 150 1.90 -5.21 -4.04
N GLU A 151 2.95 -5.09 -4.86
CA GLU A 151 2.87 -5.42 -6.28
C GLU A 151 2.67 -6.93 -6.50
N ARG A 152 3.36 -7.80 -5.74
CA ARG A 152 3.11 -9.26 -5.81
C ARG A 152 1.72 -9.65 -5.34
N TRP A 153 1.15 -8.96 -4.34
CA TRP A 153 -0.25 -9.17 -3.97
C TRP A 153 -1.20 -8.73 -5.09
N LYS A 154 -1.01 -7.53 -5.66
CA LYS A 154 -1.78 -7.00 -6.78
C LYS A 154 -1.75 -7.94 -8.00
N GLN A 155 -0.58 -8.43 -8.39
CA GLN A 155 -0.42 -9.41 -9.48
C GLN A 155 -1.19 -10.70 -9.21
N ARG A 156 -1.12 -11.25 -7.98
CA ARG A 156 -1.89 -12.44 -7.58
C ARG A 156 -3.41 -12.20 -7.64
N MET A 157 -3.89 -11.00 -7.31
CA MET A 157 -5.31 -10.66 -7.38
C MET A 157 -5.80 -10.45 -8.82
N ILE A 158 -5.03 -9.75 -9.66
CA ILE A 158 -5.32 -9.61 -11.10
C ILE A 158 -5.37 -10.99 -11.78
N LEU A 159 -4.44 -11.89 -11.45
CA LEU A 159 -4.41 -13.25 -12.01
C LEU A 159 -5.47 -14.19 -11.41
N GLN A 160 -6.19 -13.78 -10.35
CA GLN A 160 -7.32 -14.51 -9.77
C GLN A 160 -8.69 -13.95 -10.22
N LEU A 161 -8.79 -12.65 -10.46
CA LEU A 161 -10.05 -11.92 -10.69
C LEU A 161 -10.17 -11.32 -12.11
N GLY A 162 -9.09 -11.32 -12.89
CA GLY A 162 -8.95 -10.46 -14.08
C GLY A 162 -8.62 -9.01 -13.70
N GLU A 163 -8.27 -8.19 -14.69
CA GLU A 163 -8.01 -6.76 -14.49
C GLU A 163 -9.30 -6.01 -14.08
N ASP A 164 -10.41 -6.26 -14.78
CA ASP A 164 -11.73 -5.69 -14.47
C ASP A 164 -12.22 -6.09 -13.07
N GLY A 165 -12.11 -7.37 -12.71
CA GLY A 165 -12.52 -7.86 -11.38
C GLY A 165 -11.63 -7.35 -10.26
N PHE A 166 -10.34 -7.09 -10.51
CA PHE A 166 -9.46 -6.40 -9.56
C PHE A 166 -9.82 -4.91 -9.43
N ALA A 167 -10.22 -4.24 -10.51
CA ALA A 167 -10.69 -2.87 -10.49
C ALA A 167 -12.02 -2.74 -9.72
N GLU A 168 -12.98 -3.64 -9.95
CA GLU A 168 -14.24 -3.71 -9.21
C GLU A 168 -14.00 -3.98 -7.71
N TYR A 169 -13.19 -4.99 -7.38
CA TYR A 169 -12.80 -5.30 -6.00
C TYR A 169 -12.19 -4.07 -5.30
N THR A 170 -11.28 -3.37 -5.98
CA THR A 170 -10.61 -2.18 -5.45
C THR A 170 -11.58 -1.02 -5.25
N SER A 171 -12.48 -0.78 -6.21
CA SER A 171 -13.53 0.23 -6.13
C SER A 171 -14.49 -0.04 -4.96
N ASN A 172 -14.94 -1.29 -4.82
CA ASN A 172 -15.84 -1.75 -3.76
C ASN A 172 -15.17 -1.65 -2.36
N MET A 173 -13.88 -1.95 -2.25
CA MET A 173 -13.10 -1.76 -1.02
C MET A 173 -13.05 -0.27 -0.60
N PHE A 174 -12.80 0.66 -1.54
CA PHE A 174 -12.83 2.09 -1.25
C PHE A 174 -14.24 2.60 -0.90
N LEU A 175 -15.28 2.11 -1.59
CA LEU A 175 -16.67 2.46 -1.31
C LEU A 175 -17.09 2.03 0.10
N GLN A 176 -16.79 0.79 0.50
CA GLN A 176 -17.04 0.28 1.86
C GLN A 176 -16.31 1.11 2.92
N GLY A 177 -15.06 1.52 2.66
CA GLY A 177 -14.31 2.41 3.54
C GLY A 177 -14.99 3.77 3.70
N LYS A 178 -15.37 4.40 2.59
CA LYS A 178 -16.06 5.71 2.58
C LYS A 178 -17.39 5.65 3.34
N GLN A 179 -18.22 4.64 3.06
CA GLN A 179 -19.51 4.44 3.75
C GLN A 179 -19.35 4.22 5.25
N PHE A 180 -18.29 3.52 5.68
CA PHE A 180 -17.98 3.30 7.10
C PHE A 180 -17.58 4.61 7.81
N HIS A 181 -16.77 5.46 7.17
CA HIS A 181 -16.46 6.81 7.70
C HIS A 181 -17.71 7.71 7.75
N GLU A 182 -18.54 7.71 6.70
CA GLU A 182 -19.79 8.49 6.66
C GLU A 182 -20.78 8.05 7.77
N ALA A 183 -20.86 6.74 8.05
CA ALA A 183 -21.63 6.22 9.16
C ALA A 183 -21.05 6.65 10.53
N LEU A 184 -19.73 6.60 10.70
CA LEU A 184 -19.05 7.05 11.93
C LEU A 184 -19.21 8.56 12.15
N GLU A 185 -19.09 9.39 11.12
CA GLU A 185 -19.35 10.83 11.20
C GLU A 185 -20.79 11.08 11.70
N SER A 186 -21.78 10.40 11.11
CA SER A 186 -23.19 10.52 11.51
C SER A 186 -23.47 10.02 12.94
N ILE A 187 -22.74 9.01 13.41
CA ILE A 187 -22.83 8.50 14.78
C ILE A 187 -22.22 9.50 15.78
N LEU A 188 -21.02 10.03 15.49
CA LEU A 188 -20.24 10.89 16.39
C LEU A 188 -20.69 12.37 16.37
N SER A 189 -21.40 12.80 15.32
CA SER A 189 -21.92 14.17 15.20
C SER A 189 -23.21 14.38 16.01
N PRO A 190 -23.30 15.41 16.88
CA PRO A 190 -24.50 15.70 17.69
C PRO A 190 -25.78 15.98 16.88
N GLN A 191 -25.65 16.36 15.61
CA GLN A 191 -26.76 16.71 14.71
C GLN A 191 -27.20 15.57 13.78
N GLY A 192 -26.69 14.35 13.97
CA GLY A 192 -27.11 13.18 13.20
C GLY A 192 -28.60 12.85 13.39
N ASN A 193 -29.37 12.82 12.29
CA ASN A 193 -30.80 12.50 12.33
C ASN A 193 -31.01 11.09 12.91
N LEU A 194 -31.83 10.98 13.96
CA LEU A 194 -32.18 9.69 14.58
C LEU A 194 -32.69 8.65 13.57
N LYS A 195 -33.35 9.09 12.48
CA LYS A 195 -33.90 8.23 11.41
C LYS A 195 -32.87 7.72 10.39
N GLU A 196 -31.64 8.23 10.40
CA GLU A 196 -30.55 7.75 9.53
C GLU A 196 -29.60 6.79 10.26
N ARG A 197 -29.46 6.93 11.60
CA ARG A 197 -28.69 5.97 12.42
C ARG A 197 -29.13 4.52 12.17
N ASP A 198 -30.43 4.24 12.25
CA ASP A 198 -30.97 2.88 12.10
C ASP A 198 -30.64 2.25 10.73
N LYS A 199 -30.45 3.03 9.66
CA LYS A 199 -30.16 2.50 8.32
C LYS A 199 -28.68 2.19 8.07
N ASN A 200 -27.77 2.85 8.78
CA ASN A 200 -26.33 2.66 8.63
C ASN A 200 -25.74 1.69 9.68
N LEU A 201 -26.52 1.35 10.71
CA LEU A 201 -26.15 0.39 11.77
C LEU A 201 -26.03 -1.07 11.29
N ASP A 202 -26.72 -1.44 10.20
CA ASP A 202 -26.74 -2.81 9.65
C ASP A 202 -25.42 -3.25 8.97
N SER A 203 -24.40 -2.39 8.91
CA SER A 203 -23.10 -2.76 8.35
C SER A 203 -22.22 -3.48 9.38
N GLY A 204 -21.64 -4.62 9.00
CA GLY A 204 -20.77 -5.42 9.87
C GLY A 204 -19.58 -4.63 10.43
N TYR A 205 -19.04 -3.66 9.68
CA TYR A 205 -17.99 -2.77 10.18
C TYR A 205 -18.47 -1.87 11.34
N VAL A 206 -19.70 -1.34 11.28
CA VAL A 206 -20.28 -0.56 12.39
C VAL A 206 -20.58 -1.46 13.58
N GLN A 207 -21.14 -2.65 13.36
CA GLN A 207 -21.34 -3.66 14.42
C GLN A 207 -20.01 -4.00 15.13
N SER A 208 -18.94 -4.24 14.37
CA SER A 208 -17.59 -4.57 14.85
C SER A 208 -17.05 -3.54 15.85
N VAL A 209 -17.29 -2.24 15.62
CA VAL A 209 -16.83 -1.13 16.49
C VAL A 209 -17.81 -0.69 17.58
N GLN A 210 -19.03 -1.23 17.65
CA GLN A 210 -20.03 -0.82 18.67
C GLN A 210 -19.50 -0.92 20.11
N HIS A 211 -18.57 -1.84 20.39
CA HIS A 211 -17.97 -1.95 21.71
C HIS A 211 -16.93 -0.85 21.99
N VAL A 212 -16.16 -0.44 20.98
CA VAL A 212 -15.19 0.67 21.07
C VAL A 212 -15.92 2.01 21.20
N LEU A 213 -17.01 2.21 20.45
CA LEU A 213 -17.81 3.43 20.46
C LEU A 213 -18.46 3.74 21.82
N LYS A 214 -18.65 2.74 22.69
CA LYS A 214 -19.14 2.93 24.07
C LYS A 214 -18.10 3.57 25.00
N ASP A 215 -16.83 3.39 24.69
CA ASP A 215 -15.69 3.96 25.43
C ASP A 215 -15.24 5.32 24.87
N VAL A 216 -15.83 5.78 23.76
CA VAL A 216 -15.55 7.07 23.10
C VAL A 216 -16.53 8.14 23.60
N SER A 217 -15.97 9.27 24.01
CA SER A 217 -16.69 10.42 24.58
C SER A 217 -15.98 11.73 24.21
N GLY A 218 -16.54 12.90 24.57
CA GLY A 218 -15.82 14.18 24.44
C GLY A 218 -15.31 14.48 23.03
N VAL A 219 -16.11 14.22 21.99
CA VAL A 219 -15.71 14.38 20.58
C VAL A 219 -15.44 15.84 20.27
N ARG A 220 -14.19 16.17 19.91
CA ARG A 220 -13.72 17.55 19.68
C ARG A 220 -13.51 17.89 18.21
N ALA A 221 -13.27 16.89 17.37
CA ALA A 221 -13.17 17.05 15.92
C ALA A 221 -13.58 15.77 15.18
N VAL A 222 -14.15 15.90 13.98
CA VAL A 222 -14.53 14.79 13.09
C VAL A 222 -14.31 15.20 11.64
N GLU A 223 -13.68 14.35 10.83
CA GLU A 223 -13.38 14.56 9.39
C GLU A 223 -12.85 15.98 9.12
N SER A 224 -11.83 16.36 9.89
CA SER A 224 -11.35 17.74 10.05
C SER A 224 -9.94 17.91 9.51
N ALA A 225 -9.68 19.01 8.81
CA ALA A 225 -8.37 19.31 8.25
C ALA A 225 -7.36 19.72 9.33
N VAL A 226 -6.11 19.31 9.14
CA VAL A 226 -4.96 19.72 9.97
C VAL A 226 -3.80 20.14 9.10
N GLN A 227 -3.05 21.16 9.53
CA GLN A 227 -1.84 21.65 8.88
C GLN A 227 -0.71 21.81 9.90
N HIS A 228 0.41 21.14 9.67
CA HIS A 228 1.63 21.43 10.43
C HIS A 228 2.40 22.54 9.72
N GLU A 229 2.30 23.78 10.22
CA GLU A 229 2.88 24.96 9.56
C GLU A 229 4.41 24.85 9.38
N THR A 230 5.15 24.52 10.45
CA THR A 230 6.63 24.45 10.39
C THR A 230 7.15 23.30 9.51
N LEU A 231 6.54 22.11 9.61
CA LEU A 231 6.95 20.91 8.87
C LEU A 231 6.30 20.78 7.48
N ASN A 232 5.44 21.72 7.09
CA ASN A 232 4.84 21.83 5.76
C ASN A 232 4.20 20.52 5.25
N TYR A 233 3.27 19.96 6.03
CA TYR A 233 2.37 18.90 5.58
C TYR A 233 0.92 19.15 6.06
N ILE A 234 -0.05 18.58 5.34
CA ILE A 234 -1.48 18.62 5.66
C ILE A 234 -2.08 17.23 5.88
N GLY A 235 -3.23 17.18 6.53
CA GLY A 235 -3.98 15.95 6.76
C GLY A 235 -5.49 16.22 6.84
N LEU A 236 -6.26 15.15 6.77
CA LEU A 236 -7.65 15.08 7.21
C LEU A 236 -7.68 13.97 8.25
N LEU A 237 -8.06 14.29 9.50
CA LEU A 237 -8.18 13.28 10.56
C LEU A 237 -9.61 12.77 10.64
N ASP A 238 -9.77 11.48 10.92
CA ASP A 238 -11.08 10.85 11.03
C ASP A 238 -11.81 11.40 12.28
N CYS A 239 -11.17 11.39 13.46
CA CYS A 239 -11.76 11.88 14.71
C CYS A 239 -10.72 12.28 15.77
N VAL A 240 -11.08 13.24 16.64
CA VAL A 240 -10.43 13.49 17.93
C VAL A 240 -11.47 13.39 19.04
N ALA A 241 -11.26 12.49 20.00
CA ALA A 241 -12.19 12.22 21.09
C ALA A 241 -11.48 11.61 22.32
N ASP A 242 -12.14 11.66 23.47
CA ASP A 242 -11.69 11.02 24.71
C ASP A 242 -12.08 9.54 24.73
N TYR A 243 -11.12 8.65 24.48
CA TYR A 243 -11.27 7.19 24.59
C TYR A 243 -10.82 6.72 25.99
N GLN A 244 -11.70 6.05 26.73
CA GLN A 244 -11.46 5.62 28.12
C GLN A 244 -10.89 6.74 29.01
N GLY A 245 -11.40 7.98 28.83
CA GLY A 245 -10.96 9.17 29.55
C GLY A 245 -9.61 9.76 29.12
N ARG A 246 -9.10 9.40 27.93
CA ARG A 246 -7.85 9.94 27.35
C ARG A 246 -8.09 10.51 25.96
N LEU A 247 -7.74 11.78 25.76
CA LEU A 247 -7.84 12.45 24.47
C LEU A 247 -6.90 11.81 23.44
N CYS A 248 -7.49 11.27 22.38
CA CYS A 248 -6.81 10.57 21.31
C CYS A 248 -7.15 11.16 19.94
N VAL A 249 -6.19 11.12 19.01
CA VAL A 249 -6.52 11.02 17.58
C VAL A 249 -6.97 9.59 17.32
N ILE A 250 -8.14 9.42 16.73
CA ILE A 250 -8.69 8.10 16.39
C ILE A 250 -8.66 7.93 14.87
N ASP A 251 -8.06 6.82 14.43
CA ASP A 251 -7.87 6.39 13.04
C ASP A 251 -8.68 5.10 12.82
N TRP A 252 -9.82 5.21 12.15
CA TRP A 252 -10.76 4.11 11.93
C TRP A 252 -10.44 3.39 10.62
N LYS A 253 -10.37 2.06 10.59
CA LYS A 253 -9.95 1.32 9.39
C LYS A 253 -10.75 0.04 9.20
N THR A 254 -11.22 -0.20 7.99
CA THR A 254 -11.81 -1.47 7.58
C THR A 254 -10.73 -2.52 7.30
N SER A 255 -11.03 -3.80 7.50
CA SER A 255 -10.25 -4.93 6.98
C SER A 255 -11.06 -6.20 6.82
N GLU A 256 -10.67 -7.01 5.83
CA GLU A 256 -11.17 -8.38 5.65
C GLU A 256 -10.28 -9.43 6.34
N LYS A 257 -9.19 -9.00 7.01
CA LYS A 257 -8.23 -9.87 7.70
C LYS A 257 -7.98 -9.36 9.12
N PRO A 258 -7.93 -10.24 10.13
CA PRO A 258 -7.69 -9.83 11.51
C PRO A 258 -6.29 -9.20 11.67
N LYS A 259 -6.22 -8.11 12.42
CA LYS A 259 -4.98 -7.38 12.73
C LYS A 259 -4.81 -7.31 14.26
N PRO A 260 -4.44 -8.40 14.93
CA PRO A 260 -4.45 -8.45 16.39
C PRO A 260 -3.34 -7.65 17.08
N TYR A 261 -2.32 -7.21 16.35
CA TYR A 261 -1.21 -6.42 16.88
C TYR A 261 -1.00 -5.15 16.05
N ILE A 262 -0.60 -4.04 16.68
CA ILE A 262 -0.32 -2.76 16.00
C ILE A 262 0.65 -2.90 14.81
N ARG A 263 1.65 -3.80 14.89
CA ARG A 263 2.56 -4.14 13.78
C ARG A 263 1.88 -4.68 12.51
N ASN A 264 0.64 -5.18 12.60
CA ASN A 264 -0.16 -5.62 11.45
C ASN A 264 -0.90 -4.45 10.76
N THR A 265 -0.78 -3.24 11.28
CA THR A 265 -1.33 -1.99 10.70
C THR A 265 -0.31 -1.22 9.85
N PHE A 266 0.91 -1.74 9.66
CA PHE A 266 1.94 -1.16 8.80
C PHE A 266 2.25 0.32 9.14
N ASP A 267 1.89 1.25 8.26
CA ASP A 267 2.21 2.67 8.36
C ASP A 267 1.11 3.49 9.09
N ASN A 268 -0.04 2.89 9.47
CA ASN A 268 -1.09 3.57 10.24
C ASN A 268 -0.58 4.27 11.53
N PRO A 269 0.35 3.71 12.33
CA PRO A 269 0.90 4.41 13.50
C PRO A 269 1.68 5.68 13.12
N LEU A 270 2.22 5.75 11.90
CA LEU A 270 2.86 6.97 11.36
C LEU A 270 1.81 8.00 10.97
N GLN A 271 0.69 7.57 10.36
CA GLN A 271 -0.45 8.44 10.03
C GLN A 271 -1.05 9.10 11.29
N VAL A 272 -1.29 8.31 12.35
CA VAL A 272 -1.80 8.81 13.63
C VAL A 272 -0.88 9.86 14.25
N VAL A 273 0.43 9.60 14.36
CA VAL A 273 1.34 10.57 14.98
C VAL A 273 1.60 11.80 14.11
N ALA A 274 1.51 11.67 12.78
CA ALA A 274 1.53 12.83 11.89
C ALA A 274 0.32 13.74 12.15
N TYR A 275 -0.88 13.18 12.36
CA TYR A 275 -2.05 13.98 12.76
C TYR A 275 -1.90 14.57 14.17
N VAL A 276 -1.43 13.81 15.17
CA VAL A 276 -1.17 14.33 16.53
C VAL A 276 -0.20 15.53 16.48
N GLY A 277 0.93 15.38 15.78
CA GLY A 277 1.93 16.44 15.66
C GLY A 277 1.42 17.65 14.87
N ALA A 278 0.56 17.47 13.87
CA ALA A 278 -0.11 18.57 13.20
C ALA A 278 -1.04 19.33 14.15
N ILE A 279 -2.00 18.66 14.82
CA ILE A 279 -2.94 19.31 15.76
C ILE A 279 -2.19 20.12 16.83
N ASN A 280 -1.09 19.58 17.35
CA ASN A 280 -0.31 20.24 18.41
C ASN A 280 0.40 21.53 17.94
N HIS A 281 0.56 21.74 16.62
CA HIS A 281 1.23 22.93 16.05
C HIS A 281 0.36 23.70 15.04
N ASP A 282 -0.87 23.25 14.78
CA ASP A 282 -1.87 23.92 13.95
C ASP A 282 -2.57 25.03 14.77
N SER A 283 -2.52 26.27 14.27
CA SER A 283 -3.09 27.44 14.95
C SER A 283 -4.62 27.39 15.15
N ASN A 284 -5.34 26.54 14.42
CA ASN A 284 -6.80 26.41 14.52
C ASN A 284 -7.28 25.55 15.70
N TYR A 285 -6.39 24.81 16.37
CA TYR A 285 -6.74 23.89 17.46
C TYR A 285 -6.24 24.42 18.82
N SER A 286 -7.17 24.78 19.71
CA SER A 286 -6.86 25.36 21.03
C SER A 286 -6.35 24.37 22.09
N PHE A 287 -6.39 23.07 21.79
CA PHE A 287 -5.99 21.97 22.68
C PHE A 287 -4.84 21.15 22.10
N GLN A 288 -4.16 20.39 22.95
CA GLN A 288 -3.13 19.43 22.59
C GLN A 288 -3.61 17.99 22.81
N VAL A 289 -3.26 17.11 21.88
CA VAL A 289 -3.51 15.66 21.95
C VAL A 289 -2.20 14.94 22.27
N GLN A 290 -2.26 13.94 23.16
CA GLN A 290 -1.07 13.19 23.60
C GLN A 290 -1.11 11.69 23.24
N CYS A 291 -2.28 11.14 22.96
CA CYS A 291 -2.45 9.71 22.65
C CYS A 291 -3.00 9.51 21.23
N GLY A 292 -2.89 8.28 20.74
CA GLY A 292 -3.46 7.84 19.47
C GLY A 292 -4.24 6.54 19.65
N LEU A 293 -5.13 6.25 18.71
CA LEU A 293 -5.91 5.01 18.69
C LEU A 293 -6.16 4.59 17.24
N ILE A 294 -5.70 3.42 16.84
CA ILE A 294 -6.09 2.81 15.56
C ILE A 294 -7.18 1.77 15.84
N VAL A 295 -8.34 1.87 15.20
CA VAL A 295 -9.44 0.92 15.37
C VAL A 295 -9.65 0.13 14.09
N VAL A 296 -9.31 -1.17 14.11
CA VAL A 296 -9.49 -2.05 12.95
C VAL A 296 -10.84 -2.77 13.05
N ALA A 297 -11.79 -2.36 12.22
CA ALA A 297 -13.13 -2.93 12.09
C ALA A 297 -13.17 -4.06 11.04
N TYR A 298 -14.02 -5.06 11.26
CA TYR A 298 -14.16 -6.23 10.39
C TYR A 298 -15.54 -6.36 9.77
N LYS A 299 -15.55 -6.87 8.52
CA LYS A 299 -16.73 -6.93 7.65
C LYS A 299 -17.80 -7.91 8.12
N ASP A 300 -17.40 -8.89 8.93
CA ASP A 300 -18.23 -9.99 9.46
C ASP A 300 -18.92 -9.65 10.79
N GLY A 301 -18.75 -8.43 11.32
CA GLY A 301 -19.27 -8.03 12.62
C GLY A 301 -18.47 -8.56 13.82
N SER A 302 -17.35 -9.28 13.59
CA SER A 302 -16.47 -9.73 14.68
C SER A 302 -15.84 -8.53 15.41
N PRO A 303 -15.52 -8.63 16.72
CA PRO A 303 -15.05 -7.48 17.49
C PRO A 303 -13.80 -6.80 16.90
N ALA A 304 -13.93 -5.50 16.64
CA ALA A 304 -12.83 -4.66 16.19
C ALA A 304 -11.63 -4.72 17.15
N HIS A 305 -10.42 -4.49 16.64
CA HIS A 305 -9.23 -4.41 17.49
C HIS A 305 -8.80 -2.94 17.69
N PRO A 306 -8.91 -2.40 18.92
CA PRO A 306 -8.33 -1.11 19.28
C PRO A 306 -6.83 -1.24 19.58
N HIS A 307 -6.00 -0.46 18.91
CA HIS A 307 -4.57 -0.32 19.19
C HIS A 307 -4.30 1.07 19.79
N PHE A 308 -4.40 1.15 21.11
CA PHE A 308 -4.09 2.37 21.86
C PHE A 308 -2.58 2.67 21.82
N MET A 309 -2.23 3.93 21.59
CA MET A 309 -0.87 4.46 21.57
C MET A 309 -0.74 5.52 22.67
N ASN A 310 0.08 5.25 23.68
CA ASN A 310 0.41 6.22 24.72
C ASN A 310 1.41 7.27 24.19
N ALA A 311 1.61 8.35 24.94
CA ALA A 311 2.52 9.45 24.55
C ALA A 311 3.93 8.98 24.17
N GLU A 312 4.51 8.02 24.91
CA GLU A 312 5.82 7.43 24.62
C GLU A 312 5.85 6.71 23.27
N LEU A 313 4.88 5.83 23.00
CA LEU A 313 4.77 5.11 21.74
C LEU A 313 4.51 6.08 20.57
N CYS A 314 3.71 7.12 20.80
CA CYS A 314 3.54 8.21 19.85
C CYS A 314 4.87 8.93 19.56
N SER A 315 5.68 9.28 20.56
CA SER A 315 7.01 9.86 20.34
C SER A 315 7.96 8.93 19.57
N ARG A 316 7.92 7.61 19.83
CA ARG A 316 8.72 6.60 19.11
C ARG A 316 8.33 6.45 17.64
N TYR A 317 7.04 6.54 17.31
CA TYR A 317 6.57 6.56 15.91
C TYR A 317 6.76 7.93 15.25
N TRP A 318 6.70 9.04 16.00
CA TRP A 318 6.93 10.39 15.49
C TRP A 318 8.35 10.55 14.93
N ALA A 319 9.36 10.03 15.63
CA ALA A 319 10.73 10.00 15.11
C ALA A 319 10.83 9.29 13.74
N LYS A 320 10.07 8.20 13.54
CA LYS A 320 9.98 7.47 12.26
C LYS A 320 9.20 8.25 11.19
N TRP A 321 8.16 9.00 11.58
CA TRP A 321 7.45 9.90 10.68
C TRP A 321 8.36 11.03 10.17
N LEU A 322 9.16 11.67 11.04
CA LEU A 322 10.12 12.71 10.62
C LEU A 322 11.11 12.18 9.57
N LEU A 323 11.63 10.96 9.72
CA LEU A 323 12.50 10.33 8.72
C LEU A 323 11.81 10.16 7.35
N ARG A 324 10.54 9.71 7.34
CA ARG A 324 9.75 9.56 6.12
C ARG A 324 9.44 10.92 5.47
N LEU A 325 9.17 11.96 6.28
CA LEU A 325 8.97 13.33 5.78
C LEU A 325 10.25 13.96 5.20
N GLU A 326 11.41 13.69 5.80
CA GLU A 326 12.71 14.06 5.24
C GLU A 326 13.01 13.32 3.94
N GLU A 327 12.80 11.99 3.88
CA GLU A 327 12.98 11.18 2.69
C GLU A 327 12.11 11.71 1.53
N TYR A 328 10.86 12.05 1.84
CA TYR A 328 9.92 12.68 0.90
C TYR A 328 10.45 14.03 0.38
N THR A 329 10.93 14.90 1.28
CA THR A 329 11.50 16.21 0.92
C THR A 329 12.78 16.06 0.09
N LYS A 330 13.59 15.03 0.35
CA LYS A 330 14.78 14.67 -0.44
C LYS A 330 14.36 14.16 -1.83
N LYS A 331 13.27 13.38 -1.93
CA LYS A 331 12.70 12.89 -3.21
C LYS A 331 12.12 14.00 -4.09
N GLU A 332 11.25 14.88 -3.57
CA GLU A 332 10.64 15.97 -4.37
C GLU A 332 11.74 16.92 -4.91
N LYS A 333 12.70 17.33 -4.08
CA LYS A 333 13.85 18.17 -4.52
C LYS A 333 14.63 17.54 -5.69
N ASN A 334 14.87 16.22 -5.63
CA ASN A 334 15.55 15.51 -6.72
C ASN A 334 14.71 15.43 -8.00
N GLN A 335 13.37 15.37 -7.89
CA GLN A 335 12.48 15.39 -9.06
C GLN A 335 12.39 16.76 -9.72
N ASP A 336 12.38 17.85 -8.95
CA ASP A 336 12.34 19.21 -9.51
C ASP A 336 13.66 19.57 -10.21
N ILE A 337 14.81 19.11 -9.70
CA ILE A 337 16.11 19.23 -10.38
C ILE A 337 16.16 18.43 -11.70
N GLN A 338 15.33 17.40 -11.84
CA GLN A 338 15.29 16.52 -13.04
C GLN A 338 14.27 16.95 -14.09
N LYS A 339 13.47 18.00 -13.85
CA LYS A 339 12.58 18.59 -14.86
C LYS A 339 13.33 19.71 -15.60
N PRO A 340 13.72 19.55 -16.87
CA PRO A 340 14.16 20.68 -17.67
C PRO A 340 13.01 21.68 -17.83
N HIS A 341 13.34 22.98 -17.77
CA HIS A 341 12.43 24.10 -18.01
C HIS A 341 12.12 24.28 -19.51
#